data_AF-A0A661ULY2-F1
#
_entry.id   AF-A0A661ULY2-F1
#
_cell.length_a   1.000
_cell.length_b   1.000
_cell.length_c   1.000
_cell.angle_alpha   90.00
_cell.angle_beta   90.00
_cell.angle_gamma   90.00
#
_symmetry.space_group_name_H-M   'P 1'
#
loop_
_entity.id
_entity.type
_entity.pdbx_description
1 polymer ?
#
loop_
_entity_poly.entity_id
_entity_poly.type
_entity_poly.pdbx_seq_one_letter_code
_entity_poly.pdbx_strand_id
1 'polypeptide(L)'
;NDLRYQIFRRMIRNRFIMWVFGNLHPDLALNIGKNMSRSSRKQQPTDETLNKREQGLIQFAKEKLNETDIVILGHSHIPKIERYENGIYANAGDWINNNSYLKMTNGKIELYNYS
;
A
#
# COMPACT_ATOMS: atom_id res chain seq x y z
N ASN A 1 -0.83 0.24 -11.25
CA ASN A 1 0.21 1.25 -10.92
C ASN A 1 -0.21 2.63 -11.40
N ASP A 2 -0.41 3.57 -10.47
CA ASP A 2 -0.89 4.92 -10.74
C ASP A 2 0.11 5.74 -11.59
N LEU A 3 -0.27 6.14 -12.81
CA LEU A 3 0.56 6.95 -13.72
C LEU A 3 1.01 8.27 -13.08
N ARG A 4 0.12 8.90 -12.31
CA ARG A 4 0.41 10.13 -11.55
C ARG A 4 1.55 9.94 -10.56
N TYR A 5 1.58 8.80 -9.86
CA TYR A 5 2.64 8.47 -8.91
C TYR A 5 3.99 8.28 -9.61
N GLN A 6 4.00 7.65 -10.79
CA GLN A 6 5.22 7.45 -11.58
C GLN A 6 5.78 8.80 -12.07
N ILE A 7 4.92 9.70 -12.54
CA ILE A 7 5.31 11.05 -12.97
C ILE A 7 5.88 11.84 -11.78
N PHE A 8 5.21 11.84 -10.63
CA PHE A 8 5.70 12.48 -9.41
C PHE A 8 7.07 11.95 -9.01
N ARG A 9 7.24 10.62 -8.97
CA ARG A 9 8.52 9.97 -8.64
C ARG A 9 9.64 10.40 -9.59
N ARG A 10 9.34 10.59 -10.88
CA ARG A 10 10.30 11.04 -11.88
C ARG A 10 10.70 12.51 -11.66
N MET A 11 9.76 13.36 -11.28
CA MET A 11 10.04 14.78 -10.96
C MET A 11 10.92 14.92 -9.72
N ILE A 12 10.59 14.26 -8.60
CA ILE A 12 11.38 14.40 -7.35
C ILE A 12 12.82 13.88 -7.48
N ARG A 13 13.08 12.97 -8.44
CA ARG A 13 14.43 12.44 -8.72
C ARG A 13 15.19 13.24 -9.78
N ASN A 14 14.60 14.30 -10.33
CA ASN A 14 15.28 15.15 -11.29
C ASN A 14 16.41 15.94 -10.59
N ARG A 15 17.62 15.88 -11.14
CA ARG A 15 18.80 16.56 -10.60
C ARG A 15 18.62 18.07 -10.48
N PHE A 16 17.87 18.69 -11.39
CA PHE A 16 17.55 20.12 -11.32
C PHE A 16 16.66 20.44 -10.10
N ILE A 17 15.62 19.63 -9.86
CA ILE A 17 14.73 19.82 -8.71
C ILE A 17 15.48 19.59 -7.40
N MET A 18 16.31 18.55 -7.33
CA MET A 18 17.16 18.30 -6.16
C MET A 18 18.15 19.46 -5.91
N TRP A 19 18.71 20.05 -6.96
CA TRP A 19 19.61 21.21 -6.84
C TRP A 19 18.87 22.45 -6.32
N VAL A 20 17.67 22.75 -6.83
CA VAL A 20 16.84 23.85 -6.31
C VAL A 20 16.48 23.65 -4.84
N PHE A 21 16.07 22.43 -4.46
CA PHE A 21 15.76 22.11 -3.06
C PHE A 21 16.98 22.15 -2.14
N GLY A 22 18.17 21.79 -2.64
CA GLY A 22 19.42 21.86 -1.88
C GLY A 22 19.90 23.29 -1.62
N ASN A 23 19.51 24.25 -2.47
CA ASN A 23 19.83 25.67 -2.30
C ASN A 23 18.71 26.45 -1.60
N LEU A 24 17.55 25.82 -1.35
CA LEU A 24 16.48 26.43 -0.59
C LEU A 24 16.85 26.47 0.90
N HIS A 25 16.45 27.54 1.60
CA HIS A 25 16.57 27.59 3.05
C HIS A 25 15.88 26.37 3.69
N PRO A 26 16.48 25.69 4.68
CA PRO A 26 15.94 24.47 5.28
C PRO A 26 14.48 24.61 5.73
N ASP A 27 14.12 25.74 6.34
CA ASP A 27 12.76 25.99 6.81
C ASP A 27 11.74 26.09 5.67
N LEU A 28 12.14 26.69 4.54
CA LEU A 28 11.27 26.81 3.37
C LEU A 28 11.09 25.45 2.70
N ALA A 29 12.18 24.68 2.55
CA ALA A 29 12.12 23.31 2.03
C ALA A 29 11.23 22.42 2.90
N LEU A 30 11.38 22.51 4.23
CA LEU A 30 10.59 21.75 5.19
C LEU A 30 9.11 22.14 5.14
N ASN A 31 8.81 23.44 5.00
CA ASN A 31 7.43 23.92 4.89
C ASN A 31 6.75 23.44 3.60
N ILE A 32 7.46 23.49 2.47
CA ILE A 32 6.97 22.94 1.18
C ILE A 32 6.69 21.44 1.32
N GLY A 33 7.64 20.68 1.89
CA GLY A 33 7.48 19.24 2.11
C GLY A 33 6.30 18.89 3.03
N LYS A 34 6.11 19.66 4.11
CA LYS A 34 4.95 19.53 5.01
C LYS A 34 3.64 19.80 4.28
N ASN A 35 3.56 20.86 3.48
CA ASN A 35 2.34 21.22 2.74
C ASN A 35 1.98 20.19 1.67
N MET A 36 2.96 19.69 0.91
CA MET A 36 2.76 18.62 -0.07
C MET A 36 2.28 17.33 0.62
N SER A 37 2.89 16.96 1.74
CA SER A 37 2.49 15.76 2.50
C SER A 37 1.07 15.88 3.08
N ARG A 38 0.67 17.07 3.55
CA ARG A 38 -0.70 17.33 4.02
C ARG A 38 -1.72 17.26 2.88
N SER A 39 -1.40 17.83 1.73
CA SER A 39 -2.27 17.78 0.53
C SER A 39 -2.46 16.33 0.06
N SER A 40 -1.38 15.55 -0.01
CA SER A 40 -1.45 14.13 -0.37
C SER A 40 -2.29 13.31 0.59
N ARG A 41 -2.22 13.58 1.91
CA ARG A 41 -3.06 12.89 2.91
C ARG A 41 -4.54 13.27 2.82
N LYS A 42 -4.85 14.49 2.39
CA LYS A 42 -6.25 14.93 2.18
C LYS A 42 -6.89 14.28 0.95
N GLN A 43 -6.09 13.83 -0.02
CA GLN A 43 -6.58 12.99 -1.11
C GLN A 43 -6.87 11.59 -0.56
N GLN A 44 -8.11 11.41 -0.09
CA GLN A 44 -8.61 10.08 0.19
C GLN A 44 -8.82 9.34 -1.15
N PRO A 45 -8.34 8.10 -1.27
CA PRO A 45 -8.62 7.30 -2.45
C PRO A 45 -10.14 7.08 -2.55
N THR A 46 -10.67 7.14 -3.76
CA THR A 46 -12.07 6.77 -4.01
C THR A 46 -12.25 5.28 -3.83
N ASP A 47 -13.47 4.83 -3.51
CA ASP A 47 -13.82 3.40 -3.42
C ASP A 47 -13.40 2.64 -4.69
N GLU A 48 -13.59 3.25 -5.86
CA GLU A 48 -13.16 2.67 -7.14
C GLU A 48 -11.64 2.46 -7.22
N THR A 49 -10.85 3.41 -6.69
CA THR A 49 -9.39 3.31 -6.66
C THR A 49 -8.93 2.23 -5.69
N LEU A 50 -9.58 2.11 -4.53
CA LEU A 50 -9.31 1.07 -3.55
C LEU A 50 -9.64 -0.32 -4.11
N ASN A 51 -10.80 -0.47 -4.73
CA ASN A 51 -11.23 -1.71 -5.39
C ASN A 51 -10.26 -2.13 -6.49
N LYS A 52 -9.80 -1.20 -7.34
CA LYS A 52 -8.80 -1.48 -8.38
C LYS A 52 -7.46 -1.94 -7.80
N ARG A 53 -7.02 -1.34 -6.69
CA ARG A 53 -5.78 -1.76 -6.00
C ARG A 53 -5.93 -3.16 -5.43
N GLU A 54 -7.06 -3.43 -4.78
CA GLU A 54 -7.34 -4.74 -4.21
C GLU A 54 -7.42 -5.83 -5.29
N GLN A 55 -8.11 -5.58 -6.40
CA GLN A 55 -8.18 -6.50 -7.54
C GLN A 55 -6.80 -6.81 -8.12
N GLY A 56 -5.92 -5.81 -8.22
CA GLY A 56 -4.54 -6.02 -8.67
C GLY A 56 -3.75 -6.93 -7.72
N LEU A 57 -3.95 -6.80 -6.40
CA LEU A 57 -3.31 -7.67 -5.41
C LEU A 57 -3.86 -9.09 -5.46
N ILE A 58 -5.17 -9.26 -5.59
CA ILE A 58 -5.82 -10.57 -5.73
C ILE A 58 -5.33 -11.27 -6.99
N GLN A 59 -5.23 -10.56 -8.11
CA GLN A 59 -4.73 -11.12 -9.37
C GLN A 59 -3.28 -11.60 -9.23
N PHE A 60 -2.41 -10.77 -8.66
CA PHE A 60 -1.03 -11.15 -8.37
C PHE A 60 -0.93 -12.35 -7.43
N ALA A 61 -1.78 -12.40 -6.40
CA ALA A 61 -1.83 -13.52 -5.48
C ALA A 61 -2.23 -14.82 -6.19
N LYS A 62 -3.27 -14.79 -7.03
CA LYS A 62 -3.70 -15.95 -7.82
C LYS A 62 -2.60 -16.51 -8.71
N GLU A 63 -1.84 -15.64 -9.36
CA GLU A 63 -0.68 -16.05 -10.17
C GLU A 63 0.38 -16.75 -9.32
N LYS A 64 0.66 -16.23 -8.12
CA LYS A 64 1.65 -16.78 -7.20
C LYS A 64 1.21 -18.04 -6.46
N LEU A 65 -0.09 -18.27 -6.31
CA LEU A 65 -0.61 -19.50 -5.73
C LEU A 65 -0.34 -20.75 -6.59
N ASN A 66 0.08 -20.59 -7.84
CA ASN A 66 0.55 -21.72 -8.65
C ASN A 66 1.93 -22.25 -8.22
N GLU A 67 2.68 -21.44 -7.45
CA GLU A 67 4.04 -21.76 -7.00
C GLU A 67 4.11 -21.90 -5.46
N THR A 68 3.06 -21.52 -4.73
CA THR A 68 3.06 -21.39 -3.27
C THR A 68 1.69 -21.70 -2.68
N ASP A 69 1.65 -22.28 -1.47
CA ASP A 69 0.38 -22.64 -0.82
C ASP A 69 -0.36 -21.44 -0.21
N ILE A 70 0.37 -20.40 0.19
CA ILE A 70 -0.18 -19.22 0.87
C ILE A 70 0.55 -17.96 0.39
N VAL A 71 -0.22 -16.98 -0.08
CA VAL A 71 0.28 -15.65 -0.46
C VAL A 71 -0.29 -14.61 0.49
N ILE A 72 0.60 -13.93 1.24
CA ILE A 72 0.23 -12.86 2.16
C ILE A 72 0.67 -11.52 1.57
N LEU A 73 -0.27 -10.59 1.39
CA LEU A 73 -0.01 -9.23 0.90
C LEU A 73 -0.50 -8.17 1.90
N GLY A 74 -0.13 -6.92 1.66
CA GLY A 74 -0.61 -5.75 2.39
C GLY A 74 -1.14 -4.69 1.43
N HIS A 75 -0.83 -3.42 1.70
CA HIS A 75 -1.02 -2.27 0.80
C HIS A 75 -2.46 -1.81 0.51
N SER A 76 -3.45 -2.71 0.41
CA SER A 76 -4.86 -2.29 0.25
C SER A 76 -5.45 -1.68 1.52
N HIS A 77 -4.85 -1.96 2.69
CA HIS A 77 -5.43 -1.67 4.01
C HIS A 77 -6.77 -2.38 4.27
N ILE A 78 -7.14 -3.35 3.41
CA ILE A 78 -8.40 -4.12 3.55
C ILE A 78 -8.04 -5.50 4.11
N PRO A 79 -8.46 -5.82 5.34
CA PRO A 79 -8.20 -7.13 5.93
C PRO A 79 -9.06 -8.20 5.25
N LYS A 80 -8.43 -9.30 4.81
CA LYS A 80 -9.08 -10.31 3.98
C LYS A 80 -8.39 -11.67 4.05
N ILE A 81 -9.16 -12.75 4.03
CA ILE A 81 -8.68 -14.10 3.72
C ILE A 81 -9.60 -14.69 2.66
N GLU A 82 -9.02 -15.15 1.56
CA GLU A 82 -9.72 -15.87 0.50
C GLU A 82 -9.04 -17.22 0.28
N ARG A 83 -9.85 -18.28 0.27
CA ARG A 83 -9.40 -19.65 0.04
C ARG A 83 -9.73 -20.04 -1.39
N TYR A 84 -8.73 -20.52 -2.11
CA TYR A 84 -8.82 -21.01 -3.48
C TYR A 84 -8.49 -22.49 -3.51
N GLU A 85 -8.75 -23.15 -4.64
CA GLU A 85 -8.43 -24.58 -4.82
C GLU A 85 -6.93 -24.85 -4.70
N ASN A 86 -6.09 -23.93 -5.17
CA ASN A 86 -4.64 -24.04 -5.20
C ASN A 86 -3.92 -23.37 -4.01
N GLY A 87 -4.65 -22.80 -3.04
CA GLY A 87 -4.03 -22.22 -1.84
C GLY A 87 -4.82 -21.05 -1.24
N ILE A 88 -4.13 -20.21 -0.45
CA ILE A 88 -4.78 -19.16 0.35
C ILE A 88 -4.17 -17.79 0.05
N TYR A 89 -5.01 -16.82 -0.30
CA TYR A 89 -4.65 -15.41 -0.28
C TYR A 89 -5.05 -14.80 1.06
N ALA A 90 -4.16 -14.03 1.67
CA ALA A 90 -4.46 -13.26 2.87
C ALA A 90 -3.90 -11.84 2.83
N ASN A 91 -4.62 -10.91 3.46
CA ASN A 91 -4.22 -9.53 3.67
C ASN A 91 -4.53 -9.14 5.12
N ALA A 92 -3.52 -8.64 5.83
CA ALA A 92 -3.68 -8.25 7.22
C ALA A 92 -4.46 -6.95 7.40
N GLY A 93 -4.70 -6.18 6.33
CA GLY A 93 -5.33 -4.88 6.41
C GLY A 93 -4.40 -3.84 7.03
N ASP A 94 -4.86 -3.16 8.08
CA ASP A 94 -4.08 -2.14 8.76
C ASP A 94 -4.39 -2.04 10.26
N TRP A 95 -3.41 -1.53 11.00
CA TRP A 95 -3.42 -1.38 12.45
C TRP A 95 -3.93 -0.01 12.96
N ILE A 96 -4.37 0.88 12.05
CA ILE A 96 -4.86 2.22 12.40
C ILE A 96 -6.40 2.27 12.39
N ASN A 97 -7.03 1.73 11.35
CA ASN A 97 -8.48 1.76 11.15
C ASN A 97 -9.11 0.40 11.44
N ASN A 98 -8.47 -0.68 11.02
CA ASN A 98 -9.05 -2.02 11.11
C ASN A 98 -8.61 -2.79 12.36
N ASN A 99 -7.54 -2.36 13.02
CA ASN A 99 -6.91 -3.05 14.15
C ASN A 99 -6.72 -4.55 13.88
N SER A 100 -6.33 -4.91 12.65
CA SER A 100 -6.35 -6.28 12.15
C SER A 100 -4.94 -6.85 11.97
N TYR A 101 -4.82 -8.16 12.12
CA TYR A 101 -3.58 -8.91 11.93
C TYR A 101 -3.86 -10.36 11.52
N LEU A 102 -2.88 -10.99 10.88
CA LEU A 102 -2.93 -12.40 10.53
C LEU A 102 -2.18 -13.22 11.59
N LYS A 103 -2.80 -14.31 12.05
CA LYS A 103 -2.17 -15.30 12.91
C LYS A 103 -2.02 -16.60 12.14
N MET A 104 -0.79 -17.10 12.09
CA MET A 104 -0.48 -18.43 11.55
C MET A 104 -0.16 -19.36 12.72
N THR A 105 -0.85 -20.48 12.83
CA THR A 105 -0.58 -21.50 13.86
C THR A 105 -0.80 -22.87 13.25
N ASN A 106 0.20 -23.76 13.33
CA ASN A 106 0.15 -25.12 12.79
C ASN A 106 -0.33 -25.19 11.33
N GLY A 107 0.17 -24.29 10.48
CA GLY A 107 -0.22 -24.21 9.07
C GLY A 107 -1.61 -23.63 8.79
N LYS A 108 -2.37 -23.28 9.84
CA LYS A 108 -3.66 -22.59 9.70
C LYS A 108 -3.47 -21.08 9.81
N ILE A 109 -3.91 -20.36 8.78
CA ILE A 109 -3.95 -18.89 8.78
C ILE A 109 -5.36 -18.40 9.11
N GLU A 110 -5.42 -17.42 10.01
CA GLU A 110 -6.64 -16.79 10.50
C GLU A 110 -6.44 -15.28 10.63
N LEU A 111 -7.51 -14.53 10.39
CA LEU A 111 -7.52 -13.07 10.51
C LEU A 111 -8.16 -12.70 11.85
N TYR A 112 -7.47 -11.88 12.61
CA TYR A 112 -7.90 -11.43 13.92
C TYR A 112 -7.93 -9.90 13.98
N ASN A 113 -8.71 -9.39 14.94
CA ASN A 113 -8.71 -7.99 15.33
C ASN A 113 -8.25 -7.88 16.79
N TYR A 114 -7.60 -6.78 17.13
CA TYR A 114 -7.31 -6.40 18.52
C TYR A 114 -8.09 -5.14 18.90
N SER A 115 -8.27 -4.94 20.21
CA SER A 115 -8.98 -3.79 20.80
C SER A 115 -8.05 -3.02 21.72
#